data_AF-X1GFL0-F1
#
_entry.id   AF-X1GFL0-F1
#
_cell.length_a   1.000
_cell.length_b   1.000
_cell.length_c   1.000
_cell.angle_alpha   90.00
_cell.angle_beta   90.00
_cell.angle_gamma   90.00
#
_symmetry.space_group_name_H-M   'P 1'
#
loop_
_entity.id
_entity.type
_entity.pdbx_description
1 polymer ?
#
loop_
_entity_poly.entity_id
_entity_poly.type
_entity_poly.pdbx_seq_one_letter_code
_entity_poly.pdbx_strand_id
1 'polypeptide(L)'
;EVIQEVTYYVHEPFSGFLPPVKEDRGFKVGSTIPVKFQLLDADGNYITDADAWAKISLLKLNSLGVPDGVLFEDSSGAANSGELFRYDPTSNQYIFNLSTKGTTTGKWRIEVTLEYGAIYSVDIYLK
;
A
#
# COMPACT_ATOMS: atom_id res chain seq x y z
N GLU A 1 -20.48 26.14 -33.60
CA GLU A 1 -20.28 25.08 -32.60
C GLU A 1 -19.55 25.70 -31.43
N VAL A 2 -20.14 25.69 -30.23
CA VAL A 2 -19.51 26.26 -29.03
C VAL A 2 -18.88 25.10 -28.28
N ILE A 3 -17.56 25.06 -28.22
CA ILE A 3 -16.81 24.11 -27.40
C ILE A 3 -16.87 24.63 -25.98
N GLN A 4 -17.48 23.86 -25.07
CA GLN A 4 -17.49 24.17 -23.64
C GLN A 4 -16.44 23.28 -22.97
N GLU A 5 -15.39 23.90 -22.42
CA GLU A 5 -14.40 23.20 -21.63
C GLU A 5 -14.89 23.07 -20.18
N VAL A 6 -14.98 21.83 -19.70
CA VAL A 6 -15.26 21.52 -18.31
C VAL A 6 -13.95 21.05 -17.68
N THR A 7 -13.47 21.79 -16.67
CA THR A 7 -12.37 21.34 -15.81
C THR A 7 -12.95 20.52 -14.67
N TYR A 8 -12.51 19.27 -14.52
CA TYR A 8 -12.79 18.46 -13.33
C TYR A 8 -11.50 18.25 -12.54
N TYR A 9 -11.59 18.29 -11.22
CA TYR A 9 -10.49 17.93 -10.32
C TYR A 9 -10.70 16.48 -9.89
N VAL A 10 -9.70 15.63 -10.14
CA VAL A 10 -9.70 14.28 -9.59
C VAL A 10 -9.24 14.37 -8.15
N HIS A 11 -10.11 14.02 -7.21
CA HIS A 11 -9.72 13.83 -5.82
C HIS A 11 -8.91 12.55 -5.70
N GLU A 12 -7.70 12.64 -5.13
CA GLU A 12 -6.89 11.46 -4.81
C GLU A 12 -7.27 10.99 -3.40
N PRO A 13 -8.00 9.87 -3.26
CA PRO A 13 -8.49 9.45 -1.95
C PRO A 13 -7.37 8.94 -1.03
N PHE A 14 -6.20 8.61 -1.57
CA PHE A 14 -5.10 7.98 -0.84
C PHE A 14 -4.21 9.01 -0.16
N SER A 15 -4.03 8.90 1.16
CA SER A 15 -3.21 9.85 1.96
C SER A 15 -1.70 9.80 1.67
N GLY A 16 -1.26 8.86 0.83
CA GLY A 16 0.13 8.41 0.83
C GLY A 16 0.42 7.40 1.95
N PHE A 17 1.60 6.79 1.88
CA PHE A 17 2.08 5.87 2.91
C PHE A 17 2.49 6.62 4.19
N LEU A 18 1.98 6.17 5.32
CA LEU A 18 2.33 6.71 6.64
C LEU A 18 3.59 6.02 7.20
N PRO A 19 4.34 6.70 8.10
CA PRO A 19 5.50 6.11 8.76
C PRO A 19 5.17 4.76 9.42
N PRO A 20 6.07 3.77 9.34
CA PRO A 20 7.49 3.90 8.99
C PRO A 20 7.80 3.78 7.49
N VAL A 21 6.82 3.49 6.64
CA VAL A 21 7.01 3.29 5.21
C VAL A 21 7.18 4.64 4.51
N LYS A 22 8.18 4.72 3.64
CA LYS A 22 8.42 5.82 2.70
C LYS A 22 9.42 5.35 1.64
N GLU A 23 9.54 6.13 0.57
CA GLU A 23 10.44 5.84 -0.55
C GLU A 23 11.87 5.56 -0.08
N ASP A 24 12.45 4.49 -0.63
CA ASP A 24 13.79 3.98 -0.41
C ASP A 24 14.13 3.73 1.08
N ARG A 25 13.12 3.53 1.94
CA ARG A 25 13.34 3.20 3.35
C ARG A 25 13.92 1.79 3.49
N GLY A 26 14.99 1.67 4.28
CA GLY A 26 15.58 0.38 4.64
C GLY A 26 14.92 -0.31 5.84
N PHE A 27 14.64 -1.60 5.70
CA PHE A 27 14.11 -2.49 6.73
C PHE A 27 14.94 -3.77 6.81
N LYS A 28 14.92 -4.43 7.98
CA LYS A 28 15.65 -5.68 8.18
C LYS A 28 14.91 -6.85 7.52
N VAL A 29 15.60 -7.71 6.77
CA VAL A 29 15.02 -8.97 6.27
C VAL A 29 14.50 -9.83 7.43
N GLY A 30 13.32 -10.42 7.25
CA GLY A 30 12.67 -11.24 8.27
C GLY A 30 11.99 -10.46 9.39
N SER A 31 11.91 -9.12 9.28
CA SER A 31 11.13 -8.29 10.19
C SER A 31 9.68 -8.11 9.71
N THR A 32 8.87 -7.50 10.57
CA THR A 32 7.51 -7.05 10.24
C THR A 32 7.54 -5.55 9.94
N ILE A 33 6.98 -5.16 8.79
CA ILE A 33 6.83 -3.77 8.37
C ILE A 33 5.35 -3.39 8.49
N PRO A 34 4.96 -2.46 9.37
CA PRO A 34 3.59 -1.96 9.39
C PRO A 34 3.38 -0.99 8.21
N VAL A 35 2.60 -1.42 7.23
CA VAL A 35 2.18 -0.61 6.08
C VAL A 35 0.85 0.05 6.41
N LYS A 36 0.78 1.38 6.27
CA LYS A 36 -0.36 2.17 6.72
C LYS A 36 -0.67 3.31 5.76
N PHE A 37 -1.94 3.63 5.63
CA PHE A 37 -2.47 4.76 4.87
C PHE A 37 -3.89 5.07 5.33
N GLN A 38 -4.42 6.21 4.92
CA GLN A 38 -5.81 6.59 5.10
C GLN A 38 -6.45 6.77 3.72
N LEU A 39 -7.77 6.56 3.67
CA LEU A 39 -8.58 6.89 2.51
C LEU A 39 -9.56 7.99 2.89
N LEU A 40 -9.68 9.02 2.07
CA LEU A 40 -10.64 10.11 2.25
C LEU A 40 -11.51 10.26 1.01
N ASP A 41 -12.81 10.46 1.19
CA ASP A 41 -13.72 10.84 0.11
C ASP A 41 -13.49 12.30 -0.31
N ALA A 42 -14.21 12.74 -1.35
CA ALA A 42 -14.10 14.09 -1.89
C ALA A 42 -14.54 15.20 -0.90
N ASP A 43 -15.31 14.83 0.13
CA ASP A 43 -15.76 15.74 1.18
C ASP A 43 -14.80 15.74 2.39
N GLY A 44 -13.75 14.92 2.36
CA GLY A 44 -12.75 14.78 3.41
C GLY A 44 -13.15 13.83 4.55
N ASN A 45 -14.19 13.00 4.37
CA ASN A 45 -14.55 11.96 5.33
C ASN A 45 -13.69 10.71 5.13
N TYR A 46 -13.39 9.99 6.20
CA TYR A 46 -12.64 8.74 6.10
C TYR A 46 -13.48 7.63 5.47
N ILE A 47 -12.92 6.99 4.45
CA ILE A 47 -13.48 5.77 3.85
C ILE A 47 -13.05 4.60 4.72
N THR A 48 -14.02 3.79 5.16
CA THR A 48 -13.81 2.67 6.09
C THR A 48 -13.80 1.32 5.38
N ASP A 49 -13.46 0.24 6.08
CA ASP A 49 -13.54 -1.13 5.53
C ASP A 49 -14.97 -1.61 5.23
N ALA A 50 -15.99 -0.90 5.69
CA ALA A 50 -17.37 -1.13 5.25
C ALA A 50 -17.64 -0.64 3.82
N ASP A 51 -16.84 0.32 3.34
CA ASP A 51 -17.06 1.04 2.08
C ASP A 51 -16.04 0.67 0.99
N ALA A 52 -14.82 0.30 1.39
CA ALA A 52 -13.78 -0.16 0.47
C ALA A 52 -12.77 -1.08 1.15
N TRP A 53 -12.37 -2.14 0.46
CA TRP A 53 -11.22 -2.97 0.86
C TRP A 53 -9.94 -2.63 0.09
N ALA A 54 -8.80 -3.00 0.67
CA ALA A 54 -7.48 -2.87 0.06
C ALA A 54 -6.66 -4.15 0.24
N LYS A 55 -5.81 -4.44 -0.74
CA LYS A 55 -4.89 -5.60 -0.77
C LYS A 55 -3.45 -5.16 -0.87
N ILE A 56 -2.54 -5.95 -0.31
CA ILE A 56 -1.10 -5.73 -0.41
C ILE A 56 -0.43 -6.75 -1.33
N SER A 57 0.57 -6.29 -2.08
CA SER A 57 1.53 -7.13 -2.78
C SER A 57 2.95 -6.64 -2.50
N LEU A 58 3.93 -7.56 -2.39
CA LEU A 58 5.35 -7.23 -2.28
C LEU A 58 6.11 -7.83 -3.47
N LEU A 59 6.73 -6.98 -4.27
CA LEU A 59 7.41 -7.35 -5.51
C LEU A 59 8.91 -7.13 -5.39
N LYS A 60 9.72 -8.14 -5.72
CA LYS A 60 11.18 -7.94 -5.79
C LYS A 60 11.55 -7.19 -7.07
N LEU A 61 12.43 -6.20 -6.97
CA LEU A 61 12.88 -5.42 -8.12
C LEU A 61 14.27 -5.88 -8.57
N ASN A 62 14.45 -5.94 -9.89
CA ASN A 62 15.76 -6.14 -10.50
C ASN A 62 16.60 -4.84 -10.49
N SER A 63 17.82 -4.89 -11.04
CA SER A 63 18.72 -3.73 -11.10
C SER A 63 18.21 -2.54 -11.93
N LEU A 64 17.18 -2.75 -12.76
CA LEU A 64 16.51 -1.71 -13.54
C LEU A 64 15.27 -1.16 -12.84
N GLY A 65 14.96 -1.61 -11.61
CA GLY A 65 13.77 -1.18 -10.86
C GLY A 65 12.47 -1.82 -11.35
N VAL A 66 12.55 -2.90 -12.13
CA VAL A 66 11.38 -3.60 -12.68
C VAL A 66 11.10 -4.84 -11.82
N PRO A 67 9.83 -5.13 -11.48
CA PRO A 67 9.45 -6.38 -10.82
C PRO A 67 10.00 -7.60 -11.57
N ASP A 68 10.72 -8.47 -10.87
CA ASP A 68 11.33 -9.68 -11.45
C ASP A 68 10.38 -10.90 -11.47
N GLY A 69 9.13 -10.70 -11.03
CA GLY A 69 8.08 -11.72 -10.99
C GLY A 69 7.96 -12.44 -9.64
N VAL A 70 8.81 -12.15 -8.64
CA VAL A 70 8.63 -12.68 -7.28
C VAL A 70 7.59 -11.85 -6.53
N LEU A 71 6.40 -12.43 -6.38
CA LEU A 71 5.32 -11.92 -5.54
C LEU A 71 5.40 -12.56 -4.15
N PHE A 72 5.45 -11.74 -3.11
CA PHE A 72 5.42 -12.18 -1.72
C PHE A 72 4.22 -11.54 -1.03
N GLU A 73 3.30 -12.38 -0.57
CA GLU A 73 2.07 -11.93 0.09
C GLU A 73 1.95 -12.73 1.37
N ASP A 74 2.63 -12.26 2.43
CA ASP A 74 2.57 -12.92 3.72
C ASP A 74 2.32 -11.91 4.84
N SER A 75 1.27 -12.17 5.61
CA SER A 75 0.96 -11.41 6.81
C SER A 75 1.80 -11.90 7.97
N SER A 76 2.20 -11.00 8.87
CA SER A 76 2.86 -11.41 10.10
C SER A 76 1.86 -12.09 11.05
N GLY A 77 1.87 -13.42 11.07
CA GLY A 77 0.96 -14.22 11.90
C GLY A 77 -0.51 -14.06 11.49
N ALA A 78 -1.41 -13.99 12.47
CA ALA A 78 -2.85 -13.80 12.26
C ALA A 78 -3.30 -12.32 12.32
N ALA A 79 -2.39 -11.37 12.10
CA ALA A 79 -2.68 -9.94 12.24
C ALA A 79 -3.58 -9.38 11.12
N ASN A 80 -3.65 -10.07 9.99
CA ASN A 80 -4.44 -9.72 8.81
C ASN A 80 -5.12 -10.99 8.26
N SER A 81 -6.20 -10.82 7.49
CA SER A 81 -6.88 -11.92 6.81
C SER A 81 -6.34 -12.05 5.38
N GLY A 82 -5.35 -12.93 5.18
CA GLY A 82 -4.65 -13.05 3.91
C GLY A 82 -3.94 -11.75 3.54
N GLU A 83 -4.19 -11.26 2.32
CA GLU A 83 -3.63 -10.03 1.74
C GLU A 83 -4.40 -8.74 2.12
N LEU A 84 -5.51 -8.87 2.86
CA LEU A 84 -6.38 -7.72 3.15
C LEU A 84 -5.83 -6.84 4.28
N PHE A 85 -5.82 -5.54 4.02
CA PHE A 85 -5.65 -4.53 5.07
C PHE A 85 -6.83 -4.60 6.04
N ARG A 86 -6.55 -4.40 7.33
CA ARG A 86 -7.59 -4.17 8.34
C ARG A 86 -7.75 -2.67 8.57
N TYR A 87 -8.97 -2.22 8.83
CA TYR A 87 -9.21 -0.84 9.26
C TYR A 87 -9.01 -0.69 10.78
N ASP A 88 -8.38 0.40 11.19
CA ASP A 88 -8.24 0.82 12.58
C ASP A 88 -9.08 2.10 12.80
N PRO A 89 -10.26 2.01 13.44
CA PRO A 89 -11.14 3.16 13.64
C PRO A 89 -10.63 4.15 14.69
N THR A 90 -9.64 3.77 15.52
CA THR A 90 -9.07 4.70 16.51
C THR A 90 -8.16 5.73 15.84
N SER A 91 -7.43 5.31 14.81
CA SER A 91 -6.49 6.15 14.07
C SER A 91 -7.00 6.53 12.67
N ASN A 92 -8.19 6.07 12.29
CA ASN A 92 -8.78 6.20 10.95
C ASN A 92 -7.80 5.83 9.83
N GLN A 93 -7.26 4.62 9.88
CA GLN A 93 -6.24 4.18 8.93
C GLN A 93 -6.38 2.69 8.60
N TYR A 94 -5.98 2.32 7.40
CA TYR A 94 -5.76 0.94 7.00
C TYR A 94 -4.38 0.49 7.47
N ILE A 95 -4.26 -0.74 7.95
CA ILE A 95 -3.01 -1.31 8.45
C ILE A 95 -2.82 -2.74 7.93
N PHE A 96 -1.63 -3.01 7.40
CA PHE A 96 -1.14 -4.35 7.13
C PHE A 96 0.21 -4.58 7.78
N ASN A 97 0.35 -5.66 8.55
CA ASN A 97 1.62 -6.05 9.15
C ASN A 97 2.36 -6.99 8.20
N LEU A 98 3.13 -6.41 7.27
CA LEU A 98 3.82 -7.15 6.21
C LEU A 98 5.00 -7.96 6.78
N SER A 99 4.92 -9.28 6.64
CA SER A 99 6.03 -10.18 6.96
C SER A 99 7.06 -10.15 5.83
N THR A 100 8.33 -9.93 6.16
CA THR A 100 9.44 -10.08 5.21
C THR A 100 10.22 -11.38 5.43
N LYS A 101 9.65 -12.32 6.19
CA LYS A 101 10.26 -13.64 6.41
C LYS A 101 10.30 -14.43 5.10
N GLY A 102 11.43 -15.06 4.79
CA GLY A 102 11.63 -15.80 3.54
C GLY A 102 11.97 -14.92 2.33
N THR A 103 11.95 -13.59 2.48
CA THR A 103 12.45 -12.66 1.46
C THR A 103 14.00 -12.62 1.46
N THR A 104 14.57 -11.89 0.50
CA THR A 104 16.01 -11.70 0.33
C THR A 104 16.37 -10.23 0.38
N THR A 105 17.64 -9.93 0.66
CA THR A 105 18.15 -8.55 0.59
C THR A 105 18.00 -8.00 -0.83
N GLY A 106 17.68 -6.71 -0.96
CA GLY A 106 17.54 -6.06 -2.26
C GLY A 106 16.51 -4.94 -2.23
N LYS A 107 16.19 -4.41 -3.42
CA LYS A 107 15.12 -3.43 -3.60
C LYS A 107 13.80 -4.16 -3.83
N TRP A 108 12.75 -3.69 -3.19
CA TRP A 108 11.41 -4.27 -3.24
C TRP A 108 10.39 -3.15 -3.38
N ARG A 109 9.22 -3.47 -3.95
CA ARG A 109 8.08 -2.56 -4.07
C ARG A 109 6.91 -3.10 -3.27
N ILE A 110 6.37 -2.27 -2.39
CA ILE A 110 5.07 -2.51 -1.79
C ILE A 110 4.02 -1.91 -2.73
N GLU A 111 3.01 -2.67 -3.07
CA GLU A 111 1.83 -2.21 -3.80
C GLU A 111 0.57 -2.36 -2.95
N VAL A 112 -0.28 -1.34 -3.00
CA VAL A 112 -1.61 -1.32 -2.40
C VAL A 112 -2.62 -1.23 -3.53
N THR A 113 -3.42 -2.26 -3.70
CA THR A 113 -4.51 -2.30 -4.69
C THR A 113 -5.83 -2.07 -3.97
N LEU A 114 -6.54 -1.03 -4.35
CA LEU A 114 -7.88 -0.73 -3.86
C LEU A 114 -8.93 -1.52 -4.67
N GLU A 115 -10.09 -1.75 -4.07
CA GLU A 115 -11.20 -2.50 -4.67
C GLU A 115 -11.58 -2.07 -6.09
N TYR A 116 -11.51 -0.77 -6.36
CA TYR A 116 -11.83 -0.17 -7.66
C TYR A 116 -10.64 -0.13 -8.64
N GLY A 117 -9.56 -0.86 -8.34
CA GLY A 117 -8.42 -1.08 -9.24
C GLY A 117 -7.33 -0.03 -9.20
N ALA A 118 -7.45 1.02 -8.38
CA ALA A 118 -6.35 1.96 -8.17
C ALA A 118 -5.18 1.28 -7.44
N ILE A 119 -3.96 1.53 -7.90
CA ILE A 119 -2.72 0.96 -7.34
C ILE A 119 -1.83 2.09 -6.87
N TYR A 120 -1.39 2.01 -5.61
CA TYR A 120 -0.41 2.91 -5.02
C TYR A 120 0.82 2.11 -4.60
N SER A 121 2.01 2.62 -4.87
CA SER A 121 3.23 1.88 -4.60
C SER A 121 4.34 2.73 -3.99
N VAL A 122 5.27 2.05 -3.33
CA VAL A 122 6.45 2.65 -2.71
C VAL A 122 7.59 1.65 -2.74
N ASP A 123 8.77 2.11 -3.13
CA ASP A 123 9.95 1.25 -3.12
C ASP A 123 10.65 1.30 -1.77
N ILE A 124 11.16 0.16 -1.33
CA ILE A 124 11.89 -0.02 -0.07
C ILE A 124 13.14 -0.88 -0.29
N TYR A 125 14.03 -0.88 0.68
CA TYR A 125 15.17 -1.79 0.73
C TYR A 125 15.03 -2.79 1.87
N LEU A 126 15.24 -4.07 1.57
CA LEU A 126 15.43 -5.11 2.58
C LEU A 126 16.92 -5.41 2.72
N LYS A 127 17.43 -5.38 3.96
CA LYS A 127 18.85 -5.55 4.29
C LYS A 127 19.08 -6.48 5.49
#